data_AF-A0A8C6T5B9-F1
#
_entry.id   AF-A0A8C6T5B9-F1
#
_cell.length_a   1.000
_cell.length_b   1.000
_cell.length_c   1.000
_cell.angle_alpha   90.00
_cell.angle_beta   90.00
_cell.angle_gamma   90.00
#
_symmetry.space_group_name_H-M   'P 1'
#
loop_
_entity.id
_entity.type
_entity.pdbx_description
1 polymer ?
#
loop_
_entity_poly.entity_id
_entity_poly.type
_entity_poly.pdbx_seq_one_letter_code
_entity_poly.pdbx_strand_id
1 'polypeptide(L)'
;MMQQHIQGPLSSSDGPNTGAPSDPPCDCDTEGRWDWNPWDSWDSSGPSDFSRSLPAEMSEQIFLQLDPQSLCCAAQTCRRWHRLIHSSEAVWRGQCLLLRAHCQRELEQDRGHGFSWKVTLVRNYTRSRLKRDWLRGRFSCVRSANELRDVRMVPLDAESWGEILQAELER
;
A
#
# COMPACT_ATOMS: atom_id res chain seq x y z
N MET A 1 -14.92 -60.86 28.65
CA MET A 1 -16.24 -61.14 28.03
C MET A 1 -17.14 -59.98 28.42
N MET A 2 -17.74 -59.16 27.58
CA MET A 2 -17.83 -59.10 26.12
C MET A 2 -17.81 -57.63 25.67
N GLN A 3 -17.36 -57.47 24.42
CA GLN A 3 -17.44 -56.28 23.58
C GLN A 3 -18.88 -55.76 23.44
N GLN A 4 -19.05 -54.44 23.30
CA GLN A 4 -20.04 -53.92 22.37
C GLN A 4 -19.43 -52.87 21.45
N HIS A 5 -19.69 -53.12 20.18
CA HIS A 5 -19.16 -52.51 18.97
C HIS A 5 -20.34 -51.79 18.34
N ILE A 6 -20.25 -50.48 18.09
CA ILE A 6 -21.21 -49.79 17.20
C ILE A 6 -20.40 -48.88 16.27
N GLN A 7 -20.32 -49.31 15.02
CA GLN A 7 -19.82 -48.55 13.87
C GLN A 7 -20.96 -47.76 13.21
N GLY A 8 -20.67 -46.52 12.82
CA GLY A 8 -21.20 -45.82 11.63
C GLY A 8 -22.69 -45.43 11.61
N PRO A 9 -23.06 -44.33 10.93
CA PRO A 9 -22.63 -44.08 9.55
C PRO A 9 -21.92 -42.74 9.31
N LEU A 10 -21.04 -42.77 8.31
CA LEU A 10 -20.49 -41.63 7.59
C LEU A 10 -21.62 -40.92 6.84
N SER A 11 -21.82 -39.64 7.12
CA SER A 11 -22.50 -38.72 6.21
C SER A 11 -21.51 -37.64 5.80
N SER A 12 -20.97 -37.83 4.59
CA SER A 12 -20.31 -36.80 3.81
C SER A 12 -21.27 -35.63 3.60
N SER A 13 -20.79 -34.44 3.93
CA SER A 13 -21.26 -33.21 3.31
C SER A 13 -20.02 -32.43 2.89
N ASP A 14 -19.53 -32.75 1.70
CA ASP A 14 -18.63 -31.91 0.93
C ASP A 14 -19.38 -30.62 0.58
N GLY A 15 -19.26 -29.62 1.45
CA GLY A 15 -19.53 -28.24 1.07
C GLY A 15 -18.37 -27.76 0.18
N PRO A 16 -18.62 -27.03 -0.92
CA PRO A 16 -17.54 -26.46 -1.71
C PRO A 16 -16.81 -25.46 -0.82
N ASN A 17 -15.59 -25.83 -0.44
CA ASN A 17 -14.61 -24.92 0.12
C ASN A 17 -14.31 -23.87 -0.95
N THR A 18 -15.12 -22.81 -1.03
CA THR A 18 -14.76 -21.56 -1.69
C THR A 18 -13.67 -20.91 -0.86
N GLY A 19 -12.47 -21.50 -0.93
CA GLY A 19 -11.23 -20.82 -0.61
C GLY A 19 -11.08 -19.71 -1.63
N ALA A 20 -11.65 -18.54 -1.33
CA ALA A 20 -11.21 -17.31 -1.94
C ALA A 20 -9.68 -17.28 -1.75
N PRO A 21 -8.89 -17.08 -2.81
CA PRO A 21 -7.47 -16.83 -2.64
C PRO A 21 -7.37 -15.63 -1.70
N SER A 22 -6.77 -15.85 -0.52
CA SER A 22 -6.46 -14.77 0.39
C SER A 22 -5.55 -13.84 -0.38
N ASP A 23 -6.04 -12.65 -0.72
CA ASP A 23 -5.21 -11.62 -1.33
C ASP A 23 -3.97 -11.45 -0.44
N PRO A 24 -2.75 -11.63 -0.98
CA PRO A 24 -1.56 -11.39 -0.19
C PRO A 24 -1.61 -9.93 0.28
N PRO A 25 -1.26 -9.65 1.55
CA PRO A 25 -1.10 -8.28 2.00
C PRO A 25 -0.17 -7.55 1.03
N CYS A 26 -0.55 -6.34 0.60
CA CYS A 26 0.30 -5.45 -0.19
C CYS A 26 1.50 -5.03 0.70
N ASP A 27 2.43 -5.95 0.96
CA ASP A 27 3.69 -5.70 1.68
C ASP A 27 4.68 -5.06 0.71
N CYS A 28 4.87 -3.76 0.88
CA CYS A 28 5.94 -3.03 0.20
C CYS A 28 7.27 -3.27 0.92
N ASP A 29 7.87 -4.43 0.68
CA ASP A 29 9.20 -4.74 1.20
C ASP A 29 10.32 -3.97 0.48
N THR A 30 11.40 -3.75 1.23
CA THR A 30 12.45 -2.73 1.05
C THR A 30 13.47 -3.05 -0.04
N GLU A 31 13.21 -3.97 -0.96
CA GLU A 31 14.18 -4.31 -1.99
C GLU A 31 13.59 -4.12 -3.38
N GLY A 32 14.18 -3.19 -4.15
CA GLY A 32 13.73 -2.77 -5.47
C GLY A 32 13.88 -3.84 -6.55
N ARG A 33 13.17 -4.96 -6.40
CA ARG A 33 13.11 -6.05 -7.37
C ARG A 33 11.67 -6.33 -7.73
N TRP A 34 11.17 -5.57 -8.69
CA TRP A 34 9.81 -5.66 -9.25
C TRP A 34 9.70 -6.73 -10.35
N ASP A 35 10.47 -7.83 -10.23
CA ASP A 35 10.44 -8.94 -11.19
C ASP A 35 9.53 -10.06 -10.65
N TRP A 36 8.23 -9.79 -10.60
CA TRP A 36 7.23 -10.84 -10.61
C TRP A 36 6.41 -10.68 -11.89
N ASN A 37 6.39 -11.72 -12.73
CA ASN A 37 5.51 -11.82 -13.90
C ASN A 37 4.44 -12.90 -13.65
N PRO A 38 3.30 -12.56 -13.02
CA PRO A 38 2.14 -13.46 -12.90
C PRO A 38 1.20 -13.42 -14.13
N TRP A 39 1.52 -12.60 -15.14
CA TRP A 39 0.56 -12.12 -16.15
C TRP A 39 0.40 -12.99 -17.40
N ASP A 40 0.81 -14.26 -17.39
CA ASP A 40 0.72 -15.13 -18.57
C ASP A 40 -0.63 -15.84 -18.72
N SER A 41 -1.62 -15.62 -17.83
CA SER A 41 -2.84 -16.46 -17.84
C SER A 41 -4.19 -15.75 -17.59
N TRP A 42 -4.31 -14.42 -17.70
CA TRP A 42 -5.63 -13.78 -17.59
C TRP A 42 -6.07 -13.15 -18.90
N ASP A 43 -6.59 -13.98 -19.79
CA ASP A 43 -7.34 -13.53 -20.96
C ASP A 43 -8.84 -13.46 -20.63
N SER A 44 -9.33 -12.22 -20.54
CA SER A 44 -10.57 -11.69 -21.11
C SER A 44 -11.93 -12.37 -20.84
N SER A 45 -12.51 -12.12 -19.67
CA SER A 45 -13.97 -11.92 -19.50
C SER A 45 -14.33 -11.29 -18.15
N GLY A 46 -13.74 -10.13 -17.84
CA GLY A 46 -14.08 -9.30 -16.68
C GLY A 46 -14.87 -8.05 -17.08
N PRO A 47 -15.51 -7.34 -16.12
CA PRO A 47 -16.21 -6.09 -16.37
C PRO A 47 -15.32 -5.07 -17.10
N SER A 48 -15.95 -4.25 -17.95
CA SER A 48 -15.26 -3.30 -18.83
C SER A 48 -14.30 -2.39 -18.06
N ASP A 49 -13.01 -2.45 -18.38
CA ASP A 49 -11.98 -1.58 -17.83
C ASP A 49 -12.17 -0.13 -18.31
N PHE A 50 -12.47 0.78 -17.39
CA PHE A 50 -12.68 2.20 -17.69
C PHE A 50 -11.49 2.83 -18.41
N SER A 51 -10.27 2.35 -18.15
CA SER A 51 -9.04 2.92 -18.72
C SER A 51 -8.98 2.74 -20.24
N ARG A 52 -9.77 1.81 -20.80
CA ARG A 52 -9.88 1.59 -22.25
C ARG A 52 -10.86 2.56 -22.91
N SER A 53 -11.78 3.11 -22.13
CA SER A 53 -12.88 3.97 -22.60
C SER A 53 -12.59 5.45 -22.36
N LEU A 54 -11.83 5.76 -21.30
CA LEU A 54 -11.46 7.13 -20.94
C LEU A 54 -10.14 7.57 -21.59
N PRO A 55 -10.00 8.87 -21.89
CA PRO A 55 -8.70 9.48 -22.17
C PRO A 55 -7.69 9.20 -21.04
N ALA A 56 -6.40 9.23 -21.38
CA ALA A 56 -5.34 8.94 -20.42
C ALA A 56 -5.36 9.95 -19.26
N GLU A 57 -5.58 11.23 -19.57
CA GLU A 57 -5.64 12.33 -18.62
C GLU A 57 -6.75 12.13 -17.59
N MET A 58 -7.92 11.66 -18.02
CA MET A 58 -9.04 11.37 -17.11
C MET A 58 -8.73 10.17 -16.22
N SER A 59 -8.05 9.16 -16.76
CA SER A 59 -7.59 8.00 -15.99
C SER A 59 -6.56 8.41 -14.94
N GLU A 60 -5.63 9.30 -15.28
CA GLU A 60 -4.64 9.86 -14.35
C GLU A 60 -5.30 10.65 -13.21
N GLN A 61 -6.34 11.45 -13.49
CA GLN A 61 -7.10 12.15 -12.45
C GLN A 61 -7.76 11.19 -11.46
N ILE A 62 -8.27 10.05 -11.94
CA ILE A 62 -8.82 9.00 -11.08
C ILE A 62 -7.71 8.41 -10.19
N PHE A 63 -6.56 8.07 -10.78
CA PHE A 63 -5.43 7.53 -10.02
C PHE A 63 -4.86 8.51 -9.00
N LEU A 64 -4.93 9.82 -9.26
CA LEU A 64 -4.53 10.86 -8.30
C LEU A 64 -5.40 10.90 -7.04
N GLN A 65 -6.63 10.38 -7.08
CA GLN A 65 -7.50 10.30 -5.89
C GLN A 65 -7.15 9.11 -4.97
N LEU A 66 -6.34 8.16 -5.44
CA LEU A 66 -5.93 7.01 -4.65
C LEU A 66 -4.82 7.40 -3.68
N ASP A 67 -4.85 6.81 -2.48
CA ASP A 67 -3.68 6.86 -1.60
C ASP A 67 -2.53 6.00 -2.19
N PRO A 68 -1.27 6.22 -1.80
CA PRO A 68 -0.14 5.52 -2.42
C PRO A 68 -0.19 3.98 -2.32
N GLN A 69 -0.82 3.41 -1.30
CA GLN A 69 -0.97 1.95 -1.18
C GLN A 69 -2.01 1.46 -2.19
N SER A 70 -3.18 2.10 -2.24
CA SER A 70 -4.20 1.78 -3.25
C SER A 70 -3.69 1.99 -4.68
N LEU A 71 -2.85 3.00 -4.92
CA LEU A 71 -2.21 3.23 -6.21
C LEU A 71 -1.24 2.09 -6.58
N CYS A 72 -0.52 1.54 -5.61
CA CYS A 72 0.37 0.39 -5.81
C CYS A 72 -0.43 -0.87 -6.17
N CYS A 73 -1.50 -1.18 -5.42
CA CYS A 73 -2.34 -2.33 -5.72
C CYS A 73 -3.07 -2.10 -7.08
N ALA A 74 -3.46 -0.86 -7.43
CA ALA A 74 -4.01 -0.50 -8.75
C ALA A 74 -3.02 -0.70 -9.90
N ALA A 75 -1.73 -0.36 -9.72
CA ALA A 75 -0.69 -0.60 -10.74
C ALA A 75 -0.42 -2.09 -10.99
N GLN A 76 -0.92 -2.96 -10.13
CA GLN A 76 -0.84 -4.41 -10.24
C GLN A 76 -2.11 -5.03 -10.79
N THR A 77 -3.16 -4.29 -11.16
CA THR A 77 -4.40 -4.91 -11.66
C THR A 77 -4.27 -5.42 -13.09
N CYS A 78 -3.66 -4.64 -13.98
CA CYS A 78 -3.45 -5.03 -15.38
C CYS A 78 -2.30 -4.24 -16.03
N ARG A 79 -1.80 -4.74 -17.18
CA ARG A 79 -0.70 -4.11 -17.95
C ARG A 79 -1.01 -2.70 -18.43
N ARG A 80 -2.28 -2.32 -18.58
CA ARG A 80 -2.65 -0.97 -19.02
C ARG A 80 -2.59 0.03 -17.87
N TRP A 81 -3.16 -0.33 -16.72
CA TRP A 81 -3.09 0.49 -15.50
C TRP A 81 -1.65 0.64 -15.05
N HIS A 82 -0.89 -0.45 -15.07
CA HIS A 82 0.54 -0.41 -14.81
C HIS A 82 1.24 0.64 -15.68
N ARG A 83 0.99 0.63 -17.00
CA ARG A 83 1.57 1.61 -17.92
C ARG A 83 1.14 3.04 -17.59
N LEU A 84 -0.17 3.29 -17.46
CA LEU A 84 -0.70 4.63 -17.16
C LEU A 84 -0.12 5.21 -15.86
N ILE A 85 -0.07 4.40 -14.79
CA ILE A 85 0.46 4.83 -13.49
C ILE A 85 1.98 4.98 -13.55
N HIS A 86 2.70 4.01 -14.12
CA HIS A 86 4.16 4.02 -14.13
C HIS A 86 4.75 5.10 -15.03
N SER A 87 4.12 5.41 -16.18
CA SER A 87 4.63 6.44 -17.10
C SER A 87 4.23 7.86 -16.71
N SER A 88 3.26 8.04 -15.81
CA SER A 88 2.74 9.37 -15.49
C SER A 88 3.52 10.04 -14.37
N GLU A 89 4.44 10.94 -14.73
CA GLU A 89 5.11 11.82 -13.76
C GLU A 89 4.13 12.72 -13.01
N ALA A 90 2.98 13.06 -13.61
CA ALA A 90 1.94 13.87 -12.97
C ALA A 90 1.32 13.16 -11.77
N VAL A 91 1.03 11.86 -11.90
CA VAL A 91 0.51 11.03 -10.81
C VAL A 91 1.51 11.00 -9.64
N TRP A 92 2.77 10.66 -9.91
CA TRP A 92 3.79 10.58 -8.86
C TRP A 92 4.07 11.93 -8.20
N ARG A 93 4.12 13.01 -8.99
CA ARG A 93 4.26 14.37 -8.46
C ARG A 93 3.10 14.74 -7.55
N GLY A 94 1.86 14.45 -7.95
CA GLY A 94 0.67 14.72 -7.14
C GLY A 94 0.73 14.00 -5.79
N GLN A 95 1.12 12.74 -5.78
CA GLN A 95 1.29 11.97 -4.54
C GLN A 95 2.37 12.56 -3.61
N CYS A 96 3.50 13.01 -4.16
CA CYS A 96 4.52 13.71 -3.38
C CYS A 96 4.00 15.01 -2.76
N LEU A 97 3.15 15.76 -3.47
CA LEU A 97 2.56 16.99 -2.94
C LEU A 97 1.67 16.73 -1.73
N LEU A 98 0.94 15.59 -1.69
CA LEU A 98 0.14 15.20 -0.52
C LEU A 98 1.01 14.92 0.71
N LEU A 99 2.23 14.42 0.52
CA LEU A 99 3.17 14.17 1.62
C LEU A 99 3.98 15.40 2.03
N ARG A 100 3.99 16.46 1.20
CA ARG A 100 4.82 17.65 1.40
C ARG A 100 4.61 18.30 2.76
N ALA A 101 3.38 18.29 3.29
CA ALA A 101 3.08 18.83 4.62
C ALA A 101 3.87 18.17 5.77
N HIS A 102 4.39 16.95 5.58
CA HIS A 102 5.10 16.21 6.62
C HIS A 102 6.57 15.94 6.29
N CYS A 103 6.94 15.94 5.01
CA CYS A 103 8.29 15.59 4.55
C CYS A 103 8.83 16.53 3.46
N GLN A 104 8.50 17.82 3.53
CA GLN A 104 8.97 18.81 2.54
C GLN A 104 10.50 18.76 2.34
N ARG A 105 11.26 18.74 3.44
CA ARG A 105 12.72 18.75 3.43
C ARG A 105 13.30 17.59 2.62
N GLU A 106 12.81 16.37 2.83
CA GLU A 106 13.39 15.20 2.18
C GLU A 106 12.91 15.04 0.75
N LEU A 107 11.69 15.49 0.44
CA LEU A 107 11.25 15.65 -0.95
C LEU A 107 12.14 16.65 -1.70
N GLU A 108 12.43 17.81 -1.11
CA GLU A 108 13.29 18.82 -1.72
C GLU A 108 14.73 18.33 -1.89
N GLN A 109 15.25 17.63 -0.88
CA GLN A 109 16.57 16.99 -0.95
C GLN A 109 16.63 15.99 -2.09
N ASP A 110 15.71 15.02 -2.17
CA ASP A 110 15.72 14.01 -3.22
C ASP A 110 15.54 14.62 -4.62
N ARG A 111 14.71 15.66 -4.73
CA ARG A 111 14.55 16.41 -5.98
C ARG A 111 15.82 17.18 -6.35
N GLY A 112 16.54 17.73 -5.38
CA GLY A 112 17.85 18.37 -5.58
C GLY A 112 18.92 17.39 -6.06
N HIS A 113 18.84 16.12 -5.65
CA HIS A 113 19.71 15.04 -6.16
C HIS A 113 19.30 14.51 -7.54
N GLY A 114 18.23 15.03 -8.15
CA GLY A 114 17.78 14.65 -9.48
C GLY A 114 16.97 13.35 -9.55
N PHE A 115 16.46 12.84 -8.42
CA PHE A 115 15.59 11.65 -8.44
C PHE A 115 14.24 11.96 -9.11
N SER A 116 13.69 10.99 -9.84
CA SER A 116 12.33 11.08 -10.40
C SER A 116 11.27 11.15 -9.30
N TRP A 117 10.09 11.70 -9.61
CA TRP A 117 9.01 11.81 -8.61
C TRP A 117 8.62 10.46 -8.02
N LYS A 118 8.62 9.40 -8.84
CA LYS A 118 8.40 8.03 -8.39
C LYS A 118 9.42 7.58 -7.35
N VAL A 119 10.71 7.74 -7.65
CA VAL A 119 11.80 7.32 -6.74
C VAL A 119 11.75 8.12 -5.45
N THR A 120 11.55 9.45 -5.55
CA THR A 120 11.38 10.33 -4.39
C THR A 120 10.21 9.88 -3.51
N LEU A 121 9.06 9.54 -4.09
CA LEU A 121 7.91 9.06 -3.32
C LEU A 121 8.23 7.77 -2.58
N VAL A 122 8.74 6.76 -3.29
CA VAL A 122 9.01 5.43 -2.73
C VAL A 122 10.02 5.51 -1.57
N ARG A 123 11.09 6.31 -1.72
CA ARG A 123 12.11 6.48 -0.67
C ARG A 123 11.56 7.13 0.60
N ASN A 124 10.61 8.05 0.46
CA ASN A 124 10.10 8.82 1.61
C ASN A 124 8.79 8.28 2.19
N TYR A 125 8.02 7.50 1.43
CA TYR A 125 6.64 7.15 1.77
C TYR A 125 6.48 6.54 3.17
N THR A 126 7.25 5.50 3.51
CA THR A 126 7.15 4.84 4.82
C THR A 126 7.44 5.81 5.96
N ARG A 127 8.50 6.61 5.82
CA ARG A 127 8.91 7.59 6.83
C ARG A 127 7.89 8.72 6.97
N SER A 128 7.39 9.24 5.85
CA SER A 128 6.37 10.29 5.82
C SER A 128 5.04 9.84 6.42
N ARG A 129 4.63 8.59 6.12
CA ARG A 129 3.42 8.00 6.67
C ARG A 129 3.55 7.82 8.18
N LEU A 130 4.68 7.30 8.66
CA LEU A 130 4.93 7.13 10.09
C LEU A 130 4.91 8.47 10.81
N LYS A 131 5.66 9.47 10.31
CA LYS A 131 5.68 10.83 10.88
C LYS A 131 4.29 11.46 10.91
N ARG A 132 3.51 11.33 9.82
CA ARG A 132 2.11 11.80 9.78
C ARG A 132 1.24 11.14 10.84
N ASP A 133 1.37 9.82 11.03
CA ASP A 133 0.57 9.09 12.00
C ASP A 133 0.92 9.52 13.45
N TRP A 134 2.20 9.78 13.74
CA TRP A 134 2.64 10.43 14.98
C TRP A 134 2.04 11.83 15.14
N LEU A 135 2.16 12.70 14.13
CA LEU A 135 1.62 14.06 14.17
C LEU A 135 0.09 14.13 14.23
N ARG A 136 -0.61 13.03 13.92
CA ARG A 136 -2.07 12.90 14.11
C ARG A 136 -2.45 12.37 15.50
N GLY A 137 -1.46 12.02 16.33
CA GLY A 137 -1.68 11.47 17.66
C GLY A 137 -2.11 10.00 17.64
N ARG A 138 -1.90 9.28 16.52
CA ARG A 138 -2.27 7.85 16.42
C ARG A 138 -1.61 7.01 17.52
N PHE A 139 -0.44 7.43 17.98
CA PHE A 139 0.38 6.73 18.95
C PHE A 139 0.45 7.39 20.33
N SER A 140 -0.35 8.43 20.60
CA SER A 140 -0.32 9.14 21.88
C SER A 140 -0.81 8.28 23.06
N CYS A 141 -1.71 7.31 22.79
CA CYS A 141 -2.36 6.49 23.82
C CYS A 141 -2.33 4.99 23.50
N VAL A 142 -1.18 4.46 23.05
CA VAL A 142 -1.04 3.03 22.75
C VAL A 142 -1.26 2.21 24.04
N ARG A 143 -2.28 1.34 24.05
CA ARG A 143 -2.63 0.55 25.25
C ARG A 143 -1.97 -0.82 25.28
N SER A 144 -1.55 -1.31 24.12
CA SER A 144 -0.96 -2.63 23.96
C SER A 144 -0.01 -2.71 22.77
N ALA A 145 0.94 -3.65 22.82
CA ALA A 145 1.83 -3.92 21.69
C ALA A 145 1.09 -4.46 20.45
N ASN A 146 -0.14 -5.00 20.61
CA ASN A 146 -0.93 -5.51 19.50
C ASN A 146 -1.37 -4.40 18.53
N GLU A 147 -1.57 -3.18 19.02
CA GLU A 147 -1.94 -2.01 18.21
C GLU A 147 -0.84 -1.55 17.24
N LEU A 148 0.40 -1.99 17.48
CA LEU A 148 1.56 -1.62 16.69
C LEU A 148 2.02 -2.72 15.71
N ARG A 149 1.36 -3.89 15.71
CA ARG A 149 1.81 -5.05 14.91
C ARG A 149 1.85 -4.77 13.41
N ASP A 150 0.87 -4.02 12.91
CA ASP A 150 0.76 -3.69 11.49
C ASP A 150 1.47 -2.37 11.14
N VAL A 151 2.22 -1.80 12.09
CA VAL A 151 2.93 -0.54 11.91
C VAL A 151 4.41 -0.83 11.66
N ARG A 152 4.85 -0.54 10.44
CA ARG A 152 6.28 -0.56 10.10
C ARG A 152 6.98 0.62 10.75
N MET A 153 7.58 0.39 11.92
CA MET A 153 8.43 1.37 12.59
C MET A 153 9.74 1.54 11.83
N VAL A 154 10.04 2.77 11.41
CA VAL A 154 11.31 3.14 10.78
C VAL A 154 12.00 4.23 11.59
N PRO A 155 13.35 4.26 11.63
CA PRO A 155 14.07 5.32 12.29
C PRO A 155 13.68 6.69 11.72
N LEU A 156 13.39 7.64 12.62
CA LEU A 156 13.25 9.07 12.30
C LEU A 156 14.50 9.80 12.78
N ASP A 157 14.88 10.85 12.07
CA ASP A 157 15.98 11.72 12.46
C ASP A 157 15.59 12.64 13.64
N ALA A 158 16.60 13.24 14.27
CA ALA A 158 16.41 14.07 15.47
C ALA A 158 15.45 15.25 15.23
N GLU A 159 15.48 15.86 14.04
CA GLU A 159 14.58 16.98 13.71
C GLU A 159 13.14 16.49 13.56
N SER A 160 12.92 15.38 12.85
CA SER A 160 11.61 14.75 12.75
C SER A 160 11.02 14.38 14.13
N TRP A 161 11.84 13.87 15.05
CA TRP A 161 11.40 13.63 16.43
C TRP A 161 11.12 14.92 17.18
N GLY A 162 11.91 15.97 16.99
CA GLY A 162 11.68 17.29 17.59
C GLY A 162 10.32 17.85 17.21
N GLU A 163 9.94 17.79 15.92
CA GLU A 163 8.62 18.20 15.45
C GLU A 163 7.48 17.39 16.09
N ILE A 164 7.64 16.07 16.18
CA ILE A 164 6.65 15.18 16.79
C ILE A 164 6.48 15.51 18.28
N LEU A 165 7.58 15.65 19.01
CA LEU A 165 7.55 15.95 20.44
C LEU A 165 6.91 17.33 20.70
N GLN A 166 7.22 18.33 19.87
CA GLN A 166 6.59 19.64 19.97
C GLN A 166 5.07 19.54 19.74
N ALA A 167 4.64 18.81 18.71
CA ALA A 167 3.22 18.60 18.43
C ALA A 167 2.49 17.87 19.57
N GLU A 168 3.15 16.93 20.26
CA GLU A 168 2.55 16.24 21.40
C GLU A 168 2.48 17.11 22.66
N LEU A 169 3.43 18.03 22.87
CA LEU A 169 3.38 18.99 23.99
C LEU A 169 2.26 20.03 23.83
N GLU A 170 1.88 20.35 22.60
CA GLU A 170 0.85 21.35 22.27
C GLU A 170 -0.59 20.80 22.29
N ARG A 171 -0.78 19.49 22.50
CA ARG A 171 -2.11 18.86 22.59
C ARG A 171 -2.73 19.00 23.98
#